data_AF-A0A523AR47-F1
#
_entry.id   AF-A0A523AR47-F1
#
_cell.length_a   1.000
_cell.length_b   1.000
_cell.length_c   1.000
_cell.angle_alpha   90.00
_cell.angle_beta   90.00
_cell.angle_gamma   90.00
#
_symmetry.space_group_name_H-M   'P 1'
#
loop_
_entity.id
_entity.type
_entity.pdbx_description
1 polymer ?
#
loop_
_entity_poly.entity_id
_entity_poly.type
_entity_poly.pdbx_seq_one_letter_code
_entity_poly.pdbx_strand_id
1 'polypeptide(L)' 'LPLDPSLVGTAHSHPSGDLTPSPTDLNRFLGRVMVIVGFPYREEDVAVYDGRGRRVGLRVVGP' A
#
# COMPACT_ATOMS: atom_id res chain seq x y z
N LEU A 1 -14.01 -9.81 -9.31
CA LEU A 1 -13.01 -10.87 -9.10
C LEU A 1 -13.65 -11.96 -8.25
N PRO A 2 -13.49 -13.25 -8.54
CA PRO A 2 -13.79 -14.29 -7.56
C PRO A 2 -12.91 -14.09 -6.30
N LEU A 3 -13.41 -14.49 -5.13
CA LEU A 3 -12.67 -14.40 -3.88
C LEU A 3 -11.46 -15.34 -3.93
N ASP A 4 -10.26 -14.76 -4.05
CA ASP A 4 -8.99 -15.48 -3.92
C ASP A 4 -8.41 -15.22 -2.51
N PRO A 5 -8.41 -16.22 -1.61
CA PRO A 5 -7.89 -16.05 -0.26
C PRO A 5 -6.37 -15.87 -0.21
N SER A 6 -5.64 -16.14 -1.30
CA SER A 6 -4.20 -15.88 -1.40
C SER A 6 -3.89 -14.40 -1.68
N LEU A 7 -4.89 -13.61 -2.06
CA LEU A 7 -4.73 -12.18 -2.29
C LEU A 7 -4.56 -11.42 -0.96
N VAL A 8 -3.32 -11.01 -0.68
CA VAL A 8 -2.99 -10.28 0.56
C VAL A 8 -3.39 -8.81 0.48
N GLY A 9 -3.26 -8.16 -0.68
CA GLY A 9 -3.36 -6.72 -0.78
C GLY A 9 -3.10 -6.16 -2.18
N THR A 10 -2.99 -4.85 -2.27
CA THR A 10 -2.53 -4.13 -3.48
C THR A 10 -1.23 -3.41 -3.21
N ALA A 11 -0.48 -3.13 -4.28
CA ALA A 11 0.68 -2.25 -4.26
C ALA A 11 0.68 -1.36 -5.50
N HIS A 12 0.94 -0.08 -5.33
CA HIS A 12 1.10 0.87 -6.43
C HIS A 12 2.10 1.98 -6.07
N SER A 13 2.46 2.81 -7.04
CA SER A 13 3.42 3.89 -6.85
C SER A 13 2.80 5.27 -6.98
N HIS A 14 3.33 6.23 -6.22
CA HIS A 14 3.06 7.66 -6.34
C HIS A 14 4.33 8.37 -6.84
N PRO A 15 4.42 8.67 -8.15
CA PRO A 15 5.57 9.39 -8.71
C PRO A 15 5.79 10.79 -8.13
N SER A 16 4.78 11.37 -7.47
CA SER A 16 4.88 12.63 -6.73
C SER A 16 5.71 12.53 -5.44
N GLY A 17 5.92 11.32 -4.91
CA GLY A 17 6.54 11.09 -3.60
C GLY A 17 5.58 11.22 -2.41
N ASP A 18 4.34 11.68 -2.61
CA ASP A 18 3.34 11.71 -1.54
C ASP A 18 2.87 10.29 -1.24
N LEU A 19 3.11 9.81 -0.02
CA LEU A 19 2.70 8.46 0.40
C LEU A 19 1.26 8.39 0.90
N THR A 20 0.54 9.51 0.94
CA THR A 20 -0.84 9.58 1.44
C THR A 20 -1.80 8.95 0.44
N PRO A 21 -2.68 8.02 0.86
CA PRO A 21 -3.68 7.46 -0.04
C PRO A 21 -4.70 8.52 -0.45
N SER A 22 -4.97 8.60 -1.74
CA SER A 22 -6.06 9.39 -2.28
C SER A 22 -7.42 8.72 -1.99
N PRO A 23 -8.54 9.45 -2.12
CA PRO A 23 -9.87 8.84 -2.07
C PRO A 23 -10.05 7.71 -3.09
N THR A 24 -9.39 7.83 -4.25
CA THR A 24 -9.41 6.81 -5.30
C THR A 24 -8.72 5.52 -4.86
N ASP A 25 -7.60 5.63 -4.14
CA ASP A 25 -6.86 4.48 -3.63
C ASP A 25 -7.69 3.72 -2.59
N LEU A 26 -8.35 4.46 -1.69
CA LEU A 26 -9.26 3.88 -0.68
C LEU A 26 -10.46 3.18 -1.33
N ASN A 27 -11.04 3.77 -2.38
CA ASN A 27 -12.16 3.18 -3.10
C ASN A 27 -11.77 1.96 -3.95
N ARG A 28 -10.49 1.83 -4.29
CA ARG A 28 -9.92 0.68 -5.04
C ARG A 28 -9.18 -0.31 -4.14
N PHE A 29 -9.27 -0.14 -2.82
CA PHE A 29 -8.65 -1.03 -1.86
C PHE A 29 -9.12 -2.48 -2.05
N LEU A 30 -8.18 -3.41 -2.00
CA LEU A 30 -8.46 -4.85 -2.12
C LEU A 30 -7.51 -5.63 -1.22
N GLY A 31 -8.03 -6.64 -0.52
CA GLY A 31 -7.26 -7.48 0.40
C GLY A 31 -7.24 -6.93 1.84
N ARG A 32 -6.10 -7.08 2.51
CA ARG A 32 -5.88 -6.70 3.92
C ARG A 32 -5.04 -5.44 4.07
N VAL A 33 -4.17 -5.18 3.10
CA VAL A 33 -3.25 -4.03 3.11
C VAL A 33 -3.12 -3.43 1.71
N MET A 34 -2.80 -2.14 1.65
CA MET A 34 -2.40 -1.42 0.44
C MET A 34 -1.03 -0.80 0.67
N VAL A 35 -0.10 -1.05 -0.25
CA VAL A 35 1.26 -0.51 -0.23
C VAL A 35 1.37 0.63 -1.24
N ILE A 36 1.87 1.78 -0.78
CA ILE A 36 2.20 2.93 -1.63
C ILE A 36 3.71 3.11 -1.60
N VAL A 37 4.35 3.13 -2.78
CA VAL A 37 5.78 3.42 -2.94
C VAL A 37 5.94 4.77 -3.64
N GLY A 38 6.69 5.70 -3.03
CA GLY A 38 6.84 7.07 -3.52
C GLY A 38 8.20 7.32 -4.17
N PHE A 39 8.28 8.27 -5.10
CA PHE A 39 9.57 8.85 -5.51
C PHE A 39 10.26 9.51 -4.30
N PRO A 40 11.61 9.42 -4.12
CA PRO A 40 12.61 8.86 -5.03
C PRO A 40 12.85 7.34 -4.94
N TYR A 41 11.89 6.57 -4.39
CA TYR A 41 11.87 5.11 -4.36
C TYR A 41 13.00 4.49 -3.52
N ARG A 42 13.35 5.13 -2.40
CA ARG A 42 14.25 4.57 -1.40
C ARG A 42 13.50 3.61 -0.49
N GLU A 43 14.23 2.88 0.35
CA GLU A 43 13.63 1.90 1.28
C GLU A 43 12.64 2.54 2.25
N GLU A 44 12.89 3.78 2.65
CA GLU A 44 12.01 4.57 3.51
C GLU A 44 10.79 5.16 2.79
N ASP A 45 10.78 5.18 1.45
CA ASP A 45 9.71 5.78 0.63
C ASP A 45 8.56 4.80 0.40
N VAL A 46 8.17 4.08 1.46
CA VAL A 46 7.10 3.11 1.45
C VAL A 46 6.16 3.32 2.64
N ALA A 47 4.86 3.23 2.37
CA ALA A 47 3.84 3.26 3.40
C ALA A 47 2.81 2.15 3.15
N VAL A 48 2.30 1.59 4.23
CA VAL A 48 1.30 0.52 4.20
C VAL A 48 0.06 1.00 4.93
N TYR A 49 -1.12 0.75 4.36
CA TYR A 49 -2.41 1.20 4.87
C TYR A 49 -3.41 0.04 4.96
N ASP A 50 -4.32 0.11 5.93
CA ASP A 50 -5.50 -0.75 5.97
C ASP A 50 -6.64 -0.19 5.10
N GLY A 51 -7.75 -0.94 4.99
CA GLY A 51 -8.93 -0.53 4.21
C GLY A 51 -9.67 0.70 4.73
N ARG A 52 -9.23 1.30 5.85
CA ARG A 52 -9.73 2.57 6.38
C ARG A 52 -8.73 3.71 6.16
N GLY A 53 -7.65 3.48 5.43
CA GLY A 53 -6.60 4.47 5.21
C GLY A 53 -5.73 4.73 6.44
N ARG A 54 -5.75 3.85 7.46
CA ARG A 54 -4.89 3.99 8.63
C ARG A 54 -3.54 3.36 8.34
N ARG A 55 -2.46 4.06 8.68
CA ARG A 55 -1.09 3.56 8.46
C ARG A 55 -0.82 2.35 9.35
N VAL A 56 -0.24 1.32 8.77
CA VAL A 56 0.17 0.07 9.41
C VAL A 56 1.70 0.02 9.43
N GLY A 57 2.28 -0.45 10.55
CA GLY A 57 3.73 -0.62 10.65
C GLY A 57 4.25 -1.68 9.68
N LEU A 58 5.30 -1.34 8.93
CA LEU A 58 6.03 -2.26 8.07
C LEU A 58 7.35 -2.63 8.74
N ARG A 59 7.63 -3.93 8.80
CA ARG A 59 8.94 -4.47 9.18
C ARG A 59 9.42 -5.37 8.06
N VAL A 60 10.47 -4.95 7.37
CA VAL A 60 11.16 -5.79 6.39
C VAL A 60 11.93 -6.85 7.15
N VAL A 61 11.65 -8.12 6.84
CA VAL A 61 12.44 -9.26 7.29
C VAL A 61 13.34 -9.66 6.12
N GLY A 62 14.63 -9.86 6.38
CA GLY A 62 15.59 -10.22 5.35
C GLY A 62 15.30 -11.60 4.72
N PRO A 63 16.03 -11.96 3.65
CA PRO A 63 15.97 -13.30 3.07
C PRO A 63 16.37 -14.39 4.08
#